data_AF-A0AAE5C9N8-F1
#
_entry.id   AF-A0AAE5C9N8-F1
#
_cell.length_a   1.000
_cell.length_b   1.000
_cell.length_c   1.000
_cell.angle_alpha   90.00
_cell.angle_beta   90.00
_cell.angle_gamma   90.00
#
_symmetry.space_group_name_H-M   'P 1'
#
loop_
_entity.id
_entity.type
_entity.pdbx_description
1 polymer ?
#
loop_
_entity_poly.entity_id
_entity_poly.type
_entity_poly.pdbx_seq_one_letter_code
_entity_poly.pdbx_strand_id
1 'polypeptide(L)'
;MLGLTLVASALTGAAVDGMAQEEGRRRISPDWMSVDAANQRVDLDIVAGLTTVNNAWNFNGYADGDMTIAVPLGWQVQIHFSNQDANYPHSVGIVEIEDPMPVSGDETTMAFPRAFSLKFVGGLFDEDTFAFKVNRTGKFWLFCGVPVHGRNGMWDYFVVSDEISEPYVEVPEGS
;
A
#
# COMPACT_ATOMS: atom_id res chain seq x y z
N MET A 1 45.54 31.28 39.80
CA MET A 1 44.56 31.93 38.90
C MET A 1 43.68 30.84 38.32
N LEU A 2 42.36 30.96 38.57
CA LEU A 2 41.21 30.38 37.86
C LEU A 2 41.27 28.85 37.57
N GLY A 3 40.45 27.96 38.13
CA GLY A 3 39.04 28.06 38.46
C GLY A 3 38.19 27.62 37.26
N LEU A 4 37.62 26.41 37.27
CA LEU A 4 36.27 26.16 36.75
C LEU A 4 35.72 24.81 37.22
N THR A 5 34.47 24.87 37.67
CA THR A 5 33.65 23.81 38.27
C THR A 5 32.55 23.44 37.28
N LEU A 6 32.27 22.13 37.13
CA LEU A 6 31.05 21.46 36.59
C LEU A 6 30.53 21.89 35.19
N VAL A 7 29.87 21.07 34.39
CA VAL A 7 28.67 20.27 34.69
C VAL A 7 28.66 19.03 33.77
N ALA A 8 28.43 17.85 34.36
CA ALA A 8 27.97 16.69 33.61
C ALA A 8 26.47 16.88 33.33
N SER A 9 26.10 17.17 32.10
CA SER A 9 24.71 17.09 31.66
C SER A 9 24.44 15.71 31.10
N ALA A 10 23.79 14.88 31.90
CA ALA A 10 23.09 13.70 31.40
C ALA A 10 21.87 14.19 30.59
N LEU A 11 21.91 14.03 29.28
CA LEU A 11 20.73 14.10 28.43
C LEU A 11 20.16 12.69 28.32
N THR A 12 19.21 12.39 29.20
CA THR A 12 18.18 11.39 28.92
C THR A 12 17.25 11.97 27.85
N GLY A 13 17.31 11.42 26.64
CA GLY A 13 16.45 11.81 25.53
C GLY A 13 15.90 10.56 24.83
N ALA A 14 14.60 10.36 25.02
CA ALA A 14 13.59 9.64 24.25
C ALA A 14 13.98 8.42 23.39
N ALA A 15 13.22 7.33 23.58
CA ALA A 15 13.04 6.27 22.60
C ALA A 15 12.69 6.87 21.23
N VAL A 16 13.43 6.48 20.20
CA VAL A 16 13.09 6.77 18.80
C VAL A 16 12.01 5.81 18.35
N ASP A 17 10.76 6.13 18.67
CA ASP A 17 9.64 5.70 17.83
C ASP A 17 9.64 6.60 16.59
N GLY A 18 9.81 5.99 15.42
CA GLY A 18 9.64 6.69 14.15
C GLY A 18 10.65 6.27 13.10
N MET A 19 10.26 5.29 12.28
CA MET A 19 10.79 5.15 10.93
C MET A 19 10.77 6.53 10.27
N ALA A 20 11.92 7.00 9.81
CA ALA A 20 12.02 8.29 9.13
C ALA A 20 11.04 8.30 7.95
N GLN A 21 10.08 9.23 7.96
CA GLN A 21 9.29 9.53 6.77
C GLN A 21 10.27 9.94 5.67
N GLU A 22 10.18 9.31 4.50
CA GLU A 22 10.93 9.74 3.32
C GLU A 22 10.59 11.21 3.04
N GLU A 23 11.60 12.07 2.84
CA GLU A 23 11.36 13.50 2.66
C GLU A 23 10.34 13.74 1.52
N GLY A 24 9.29 14.53 1.82
CA GLY A 24 8.22 14.82 0.85
C GLY A 24 7.08 13.80 0.83
N ARG A 25 7.00 12.87 1.79
CA ARG A 25 5.83 11.99 2.00
C ARG A 25 5.20 12.24 3.37
N ARG A 26 3.87 12.10 3.44
CA ARG A 26 3.09 12.25 4.68
C ARG A 26 2.24 11.02 4.96
N ARG A 27 2.07 10.69 6.23
CA ARG A 27 1.06 9.72 6.68
C ARG A 27 -0.34 10.34 6.65
N ILE A 28 -1.31 9.55 6.22
CA ILE A 28 -2.73 9.92 6.23
C ILE A 28 -3.56 8.81 6.90
N SER A 29 -4.75 9.19 7.37
CA SER A 29 -5.78 8.28 7.86
C SER A 29 -6.98 8.41 6.92
N PRO A 30 -7.02 7.63 5.83
CA PRO A 30 -8.09 7.77 4.85
C PRO A 30 -9.36 7.04 5.31
N ASP A 31 -10.52 7.56 4.92
CA ASP A 31 -11.83 6.97 5.27
C ASP A 31 -12.06 5.58 4.63
N TRP A 32 -11.28 5.23 3.60
CA TRP A 32 -11.32 3.92 2.92
C TRP A 32 -10.48 2.83 3.62
N MET A 33 -9.78 3.15 4.71
CA MET A 33 -9.06 2.19 5.55
C MET A 33 -9.72 2.10 6.92
N SER A 34 -10.14 0.89 7.31
CA SER A 34 -10.66 0.60 8.65
C SER A 34 -9.76 -0.39 9.37
N VAL A 35 -9.40 -0.08 10.61
CA VAL A 35 -8.43 -0.84 11.42
C VAL A 35 -9.14 -1.50 12.60
N ASP A 36 -9.11 -2.82 12.65
CA ASP A 36 -9.52 -3.62 13.82
C ASP A 36 -8.27 -4.22 14.48
N ALA A 37 -7.62 -3.41 15.32
CA ALA A 37 -6.39 -3.79 16.00
C ALA A 37 -6.59 -4.96 16.98
N ALA A 38 -7.78 -5.12 17.55
CA ALA A 38 -8.06 -6.21 18.49
C ALA A 38 -8.04 -7.58 17.80
N ASN A 39 -8.46 -7.63 16.54
CA ASN A 39 -8.46 -8.84 15.72
C ASN A 39 -7.31 -8.89 14.70
N GLN A 40 -6.38 -7.94 14.74
CA GLN A 40 -5.26 -7.81 13.79
C GLN A 40 -5.73 -7.85 12.33
N ARG A 41 -6.76 -7.06 12.02
CA ARG A 41 -7.39 -6.98 10.70
C ARG A 41 -7.42 -5.54 10.19
N VAL A 42 -7.18 -5.39 8.89
CA VAL A 42 -7.41 -4.14 8.16
C VAL A 42 -8.35 -4.41 6.99
N ASP A 43 -9.38 -3.58 6.88
CA ASP A 43 -10.30 -3.53 5.76
C ASP A 43 -9.92 -2.34 4.86
N LEU A 44 -9.84 -2.59 3.56
CA LEU A 44 -9.41 -1.63 2.55
C LEU A 44 -10.46 -1.57 1.44
N ASP A 45 -11.11 -0.42 1.29
CA ASP A 45 -11.93 -0.12 0.12
C ASP A 45 -11.00 0.39 -1.00
N ILE A 46 -10.79 -0.44 -2.02
CA ILE A 46 -9.92 -0.13 -3.17
C ILE A 46 -10.79 0.10 -4.40
N VAL A 47 -10.82 1.34 -4.85
CA VAL A 47 -11.60 1.81 -5.99
C VAL A 47 -10.67 2.05 -7.16
N ALA A 48 -10.83 1.26 -8.22
CA ALA A 48 -10.21 1.57 -9.51
C ALA A 48 -10.94 2.73 -10.20
N GLY A 49 -10.18 3.68 -10.75
CA GLY A 49 -10.74 4.78 -11.54
C GLY A 49 -11.60 5.76 -10.75
N LEU A 50 -11.25 5.99 -9.47
CA LEU A 50 -11.97 6.94 -8.62
C LEU A 50 -11.86 8.39 -9.13
N THR A 51 -10.71 8.75 -9.70
CA THR A 51 -10.44 10.08 -10.27
C THR A 51 -9.96 9.98 -11.71
N THR A 52 -9.74 11.12 -12.37
CA THR A 52 -9.14 11.17 -13.72
C THR A 52 -7.62 11.03 -13.74
N VAL A 53 -6.97 10.89 -12.58
CA VAL A 53 -5.52 10.65 -12.49
C VAL A 53 -5.15 9.42 -13.31
N ASN A 54 -4.03 9.53 -14.04
CA ASN A 54 -3.54 8.50 -14.94
C ASN A 54 -4.61 7.96 -15.91
N ASN A 55 -5.41 8.85 -16.52
CA ASN A 55 -6.52 8.46 -17.41
C ASN A 55 -7.55 7.54 -16.76
N ALA A 56 -7.81 7.72 -15.45
CA ALA A 56 -8.64 6.84 -14.61
C ALA A 56 -8.04 5.45 -14.32
N TRP A 57 -6.75 5.24 -14.59
CA TRP A 57 -6.04 4.01 -14.24
C TRP A 57 -5.27 4.22 -12.93
N ASN A 58 -6.03 4.34 -11.85
CA ASN A 58 -5.55 4.60 -10.50
C ASN A 58 -6.27 3.72 -9.48
N PHE A 59 -5.65 3.54 -8.31
CA PHE A 59 -6.32 3.01 -7.12
C PHE A 59 -6.54 4.17 -6.13
N ASN A 60 -7.80 4.43 -5.78
CA ASN A 60 -8.19 5.50 -4.85
C ASN A 60 -7.66 6.89 -5.24
N GLY A 61 -7.42 7.14 -6.53
CA GLY A 61 -6.84 8.37 -7.05
C GLY A 61 -5.32 8.41 -7.15
N TYR A 62 -4.62 7.33 -6.76
CA TYR A 62 -3.16 7.22 -6.81
C TYR A 62 -2.68 6.25 -7.89
N ALA A 63 -1.49 6.51 -8.42
CA ALA A 63 -0.87 5.77 -9.51
C ALA A 63 0.66 5.97 -9.43
N ASP A 64 1.40 5.22 -10.24
CA ASP A 64 2.86 5.36 -10.40
C ASP A 64 3.67 5.27 -9.09
N GLY A 65 3.14 4.55 -8.09
CA GLY A 65 3.80 4.39 -6.79
C GLY A 65 3.57 5.54 -5.80
N ASP A 66 2.64 6.44 -6.10
CA ASP A 66 2.36 7.58 -5.22
C ASP A 66 1.76 7.14 -3.88
N MET A 67 1.00 6.04 -3.81
CA MET A 67 0.50 5.52 -2.54
C MET A 67 1.37 4.39 -2.00
N THR A 68 1.52 4.34 -0.68
CA THR A 68 2.03 3.18 0.05
C THR A 68 1.05 2.79 1.14
N ILE A 69 0.55 1.56 1.11
CA ILE A 69 -0.21 0.95 2.20
C ILE A 69 0.74 0.09 3.02
N ALA A 70 0.94 0.41 4.29
CA ALA A 70 1.77 -0.38 5.21
C ALA A 70 0.89 -1.17 6.18
N VAL A 71 1.18 -2.45 6.36
CA VAL A 71 0.42 -3.37 7.22
C VAL A 71 1.38 -4.14 8.14
N PRO A 72 1.07 -4.32 9.44
CA PRO A 72 1.91 -5.12 10.30
C PRO A 72 1.96 -6.59 9.90
N LEU A 73 3.11 -7.24 10.08
CA LEU A 73 3.27 -8.68 9.85
C LEU A 73 2.23 -9.48 10.64
N GLY A 74 1.65 -10.49 9.99
CA GLY A 74 0.71 -11.43 10.60
C GLY A 74 -0.75 -10.99 10.56
N TRP A 75 -1.05 -9.77 10.13
CA TRP A 75 -2.42 -9.27 10.05
C TRP A 75 -3.21 -9.90 8.89
N GLN A 76 -4.53 -9.91 9.04
CA GLN A 76 -5.45 -10.19 7.96
C GLN A 76 -5.75 -8.89 7.19
N VAL A 77 -5.67 -8.96 5.87
CA VAL A 77 -6.07 -7.87 4.97
C VAL A 77 -7.32 -8.33 4.25
N GLN A 78 -8.36 -7.50 4.30
CA GLN A 78 -9.56 -7.66 3.50
C GLN A 78 -9.65 -6.50 2.52
N ILE A 79 -9.76 -6.82 1.23
CA ILE A 79 -9.94 -5.83 0.16
C ILE A 79 -11.38 -5.91 -0.33
N HIS A 80 -12.03 -4.76 -0.36
CA HIS A 80 -13.28 -4.50 -1.06
C HIS A 80 -12.93 -3.74 -2.34
N PHE A 81 -12.81 -4.46 -3.44
CA PHE A 81 -12.51 -3.88 -4.73
C PHE A 81 -13.79 -3.41 -5.41
N SER A 82 -13.75 -2.22 -6.02
CA SER A 82 -14.77 -1.74 -6.95
C SER A 82 -14.11 -1.03 -8.14
N ASN A 83 -14.77 -1.04 -9.29
CA ASN A 83 -14.32 -0.32 -10.47
C ASN A 83 -15.32 0.77 -10.87
N GLN A 84 -14.89 2.02 -10.91
CA GLN A 84 -15.68 3.17 -11.35
C GLN A 84 -15.33 3.65 -12.77
N ASP A 85 -14.32 3.06 -13.41
CA ASP A 85 -14.03 3.30 -14.82
C ASP A 85 -15.07 2.59 -15.70
N ALA A 86 -15.91 3.38 -16.39
CA ALA A 86 -16.94 2.87 -17.27
C ALA A 86 -16.38 2.27 -18.59
N ASN A 87 -15.13 2.56 -18.94
CA ASN A 87 -14.56 2.22 -20.25
C ASN A 87 -13.65 0.99 -20.19
N TYR A 88 -12.98 0.77 -19.06
CA TYR A 88 -11.98 -0.29 -18.93
C TYR A 88 -12.23 -1.18 -17.71
N PRO A 89 -12.07 -2.51 -17.86
CA PRO A 89 -12.05 -3.40 -16.72
C PRO A 89 -10.73 -3.22 -15.98
N HIS A 90 -10.77 -3.29 -14.65
CA HIS A 90 -9.59 -3.21 -13.80
C HIS A 90 -9.57 -4.37 -12.81
N SER A 91 -8.40 -4.67 -12.28
CA SER A 91 -8.23 -5.67 -11.23
C SER A 91 -7.26 -5.13 -10.18
N VAL A 92 -7.15 -5.87 -9.08
CA VAL A 92 -6.17 -5.56 -8.05
C VAL A 92 -5.57 -6.84 -7.52
N GLY A 93 -4.26 -6.84 -7.26
CA GLY A 93 -3.57 -7.92 -6.58
C GLY A 93 -2.31 -7.42 -5.88
N ILE A 94 -1.83 -8.18 -4.91
CA ILE A 94 -0.55 -7.93 -4.25
C ILE A 94 0.49 -8.86 -4.88
N VAL A 95 1.43 -8.29 -5.62
CA VAL A 95 2.42 -9.02 -6.42
C VAL A 95 3.84 -8.63 -6.02
N GLU A 96 4.80 -9.51 -6.31
CA GLU A 96 6.21 -9.21 -6.18
C GLU A 96 6.59 -8.01 -7.06
N ILE A 97 7.59 -7.23 -6.61
CA ILE A 97 8.22 -6.22 -7.45
C ILE A 97 9.19 -6.92 -8.40
N GLU A 98 9.04 -6.69 -9.70
CA GLU A 98 9.83 -7.33 -10.74
C GLU A 98 10.43 -6.28 -11.70
N ASP A 99 11.67 -6.48 -12.14
CA ASP A 99 12.35 -5.63 -13.12
C ASP A 99 12.84 -6.49 -14.29
N PRO A 100 12.30 -6.32 -15.51
CA PRO A 100 11.31 -5.30 -15.91
C PRO A 100 9.91 -5.55 -15.34
N MET A 101 9.11 -4.49 -15.22
CA MET A 101 7.70 -4.61 -14.82
C MET A 101 6.94 -5.54 -15.78
N PRO A 102 6.16 -6.51 -15.28
CA PRO A 102 5.39 -7.44 -16.10
C PRO A 102 4.37 -6.73 -17.01
N VAL A 103 4.05 -7.30 -18.17
CA VAL A 103 3.03 -6.74 -19.07
C VAL A 103 1.63 -6.97 -18.52
N SER A 104 1.41 -8.12 -17.88
CA SER A 104 0.11 -8.65 -17.54
C SER A 104 0.20 -9.50 -16.28
N GLY A 105 -0.94 -9.70 -15.60
CA GLY A 105 -1.02 -10.42 -14.34
C GLY A 105 -0.59 -11.90 -14.40
N ASP A 106 -0.67 -12.55 -15.55
CA ASP A 106 -0.19 -13.93 -15.76
C ASP A 106 1.33 -14.05 -15.81
N GLU A 107 2.04 -12.93 -15.97
CA GLU A 107 3.49 -12.84 -15.89
C GLU A 107 3.98 -12.49 -14.46
N THR A 108 3.07 -12.18 -13.53
CA THR A 108 3.43 -11.76 -12.17
C THR A 108 3.54 -12.93 -11.20
N THR A 109 4.34 -12.76 -10.15
CA THR A 109 4.31 -13.63 -8.96
C THR A 109 3.43 -13.03 -7.87
N MET A 110 2.41 -13.77 -7.41
CA MET A 110 1.56 -13.37 -6.27
C MET A 110 2.35 -13.33 -4.96
N ALA A 111 2.29 -12.22 -4.23
CA ALA A 111 3.03 -12.06 -2.98
C ALA A 111 2.45 -12.94 -1.85
N PHE A 112 1.13 -13.14 -1.84
CA PHE A 112 0.42 -13.92 -0.83
C PHE A 112 -0.68 -14.77 -1.46
N PRO A 113 -1.00 -15.95 -0.89
CA PRO A 113 -2.13 -16.76 -1.36
C PRO A 113 -3.44 -15.98 -1.32
N ARG A 114 -4.18 -16.00 -2.44
CA ARG A 114 -5.49 -15.34 -2.61
C ARG A 114 -5.47 -13.80 -2.53
N ALA A 115 -4.32 -13.15 -2.58
CA ALA A 115 -4.22 -11.69 -2.55
C ALA A 115 -4.49 -11.05 -3.92
N PHE A 116 -5.60 -11.38 -4.57
CA PHE A 116 -6.00 -10.83 -5.86
C PHE A 116 -7.52 -10.91 -6.06
N SER A 117 -8.05 -9.97 -6.83
CA SER A 117 -9.45 -9.95 -7.23
C SER A 117 -9.77 -11.08 -8.21
N LEU A 118 -11.03 -11.49 -8.24
CA LEU A 118 -11.56 -12.35 -9.31
C LEU A 118 -11.20 -11.76 -10.68
N LYS A 119 -10.89 -12.65 -11.62
CA LYS A 119 -10.45 -12.31 -12.98
C LYS A 119 -9.23 -11.37 -13.02
N PHE A 120 -8.22 -11.58 -12.19
CA PHE A 120 -7.02 -10.72 -12.13
C PHE A 120 -6.45 -10.27 -13.49
N VAL A 121 -6.32 -11.15 -14.49
CA VAL A 121 -5.84 -10.78 -15.83
C VAL A 121 -6.92 -10.12 -16.71
N GLY A 122 -8.17 -10.58 -16.61
CA GLY A 122 -9.26 -10.08 -17.45
C GLY A 122 -9.91 -8.79 -16.94
N GLY A 123 -9.67 -8.45 -15.68
CA GLY A 123 -10.32 -7.35 -14.98
C GLY A 123 -11.80 -7.58 -14.69
N LEU A 124 -12.36 -6.63 -13.95
CA LEU A 124 -13.75 -6.53 -13.55
C LEU A 124 -14.27 -5.13 -13.92
N PHE A 125 -15.52 -5.05 -14.36
CA PHE A 125 -16.29 -3.80 -14.48
C PHE A 125 -17.18 -3.56 -13.23
N ASP A 126 -16.99 -4.39 -12.22
CA ASP A 126 -17.87 -4.52 -11.05
C ASP A 126 -16.98 -4.70 -9.81
N GLU A 127 -17.55 -5.19 -8.73
CA GLU A 127 -16.90 -5.36 -7.45
C GLU A 127 -16.36 -6.77 -7.22
N ASP A 128 -15.42 -6.89 -6.28
CA ASP A 128 -15.04 -8.16 -5.68
C ASP A 128 -14.58 -7.96 -4.23
N THR A 129 -14.70 -8.98 -3.40
CA THR A 129 -14.19 -8.94 -2.03
C THR A 129 -13.41 -10.19 -1.72
N PHE A 130 -12.18 -10.01 -1.24
CA PHE A 130 -11.29 -11.10 -0.89
C PHE A 130 -10.43 -10.75 0.32
N ALA A 131 -9.90 -11.77 0.97
CA ALA A 131 -9.04 -11.61 2.13
C ALA A 131 -7.85 -12.56 2.07
N PHE A 132 -6.75 -12.11 2.63
CA PHE A 132 -5.49 -12.84 2.71
C PHE A 132 -4.75 -12.49 4.00
N LYS A 133 -3.76 -13.30 4.36
CA LYS A 133 -2.91 -13.07 5.53
C LYS A 133 -1.52 -12.65 5.06
N VAL A 134 -0.99 -11.57 5.62
CA VAL A 134 0.39 -11.15 5.35
C VAL A 134 1.34 -11.93 6.27
N ASN A 135 2.07 -12.89 5.70
CA ASN A 135 2.86 -13.87 6.47
C ASN A 135 4.39 -13.72 6.33
N ARG A 136 4.84 -12.67 5.64
CA ARG A 136 6.25 -12.28 5.53
C ARG A 136 6.36 -10.77 5.35
N THR A 137 7.46 -10.20 5.82
CA THR A 137 7.81 -8.79 5.58
C THR A 137 8.24 -8.60 4.13
N GLY A 138 8.16 -7.36 3.64
CA GLY A 138 8.61 -7.00 2.30
C GLY A 138 7.92 -5.78 1.73
N LYS A 139 8.40 -5.35 0.56
CA LYS A 139 7.80 -4.32 -0.27
C LYS A 139 7.29 -4.99 -1.56
N PHE A 140 6.02 -4.78 -1.84
CA PHE A 140 5.25 -5.40 -2.92
C PHE A 140 4.54 -4.31 -3.71
N TRP A 141 3.94 -4.68 -4.84
CA TRP A 141 3.01 -3.81 -5.55
C TRP A 141 1.56 -4.16 -5.23
N LEU A 142 0.74 -3.14 -5.01
CA LEU A 142 -0.69 -3.16 -5.32
C LEU A 142 -0.80 -2.92 -6.83
N PHE A 143 -1.26 -3.91 -7.60
CA PHE A 143 -1.06 -3.93 -9.06
C PHE A 143 -2.33 -4.28 -9.83
N CYS A 144 -2.58 -3.60 -10.95
CA CYS A 144 -3.61 -3.98 -11.90
C CYS A 144 -3.07 -5.01 -12.91
N GLY A 145 -3.59 -6.23 -12.84
CA GLY A 145 -3.17 -7.37 -13.67
C GLY A 145 -3.68 -7.34 -15.11
N VAL A 146 -4.51 -6.36 -15.48
CA VAL A 146 -5.00 -6.23 -16.86
C VAL A 146 -3.85 -5.85 -17.79
N PRO A 147 -3.71 -6.49 -18.96
CA PRO A 147 -2.59 -6.26 -19.86
C PRO A 147 -2.32 -4.77 -20.08
N VAL A 148 -1.06 -4.39 -19.94
CA VAL A 148 -0.48 -3.04 -20.03
C VAL A 148 -0.91 -2.02 -18.97
N HIS A 149 -1.92 -2.28 -18.13
CA HIS A 149 -2.41 -1.27 -17.17
C HIS A 149 -1.34 -0.94 -16.12
N GLY A 150 -0.72 -1.95 -15.49
CA GLY A 150 0.38 -1.75 -14.56
C GLY A 150 1.57 -1.01 -15.17
N ARG A 151 1.99 -1.37 -16.40
CA ARG A 151 3.07 -0.66 -17.12
C ARG A 151 2.76 0.79 -17.45
N ASN A 152 1.49 1.14 -17.54
CA ASN A 152 1.04 2.52 -17.73
C ASN A 152 0.70 3.19 -16.40
N GLY A 153 1.25 2.71 -15.28
CA GLY A 153 1.19 3.41 -14.00
C GLY A 153 0.10 2.95 -13.05
N MET A 154 -0.70 1.93 -13.40
CA MET A 154 -1.75 1.44 -12.51
C MET A 154 -1.21 0.48 -11.43
N TRP A 155 -0.39 1.03 -10.55
CA TRP A 155 0.22 0.34 -9.42
C TRP A 155 0.59 1.32 -8.31
N ASP A 156 0.62 0.80 -7.09
CA ASP A 156 1.07 1.49 -5.88
C ASP A 156 1.88 0.53 -5.01
N TYR A 157 2.43 0.99 -3.89
CA TYR A 157 3.18 0.13 -2.98
C TYR A 157 2.31 -0.49 -1.89
N PHE A 158 2.61 -1.75 -1.58
CA PHE A 158 2.09 -2.47 -0.42
C PHE A 158 3.27 -2.98 0.41
N VAL A 159 3.36 -2.58 1.67
CA VAL A 159 4.48 -2.89 2.56
C VAL A 159 4.00 -3.72 3.74
N VAL A 160 4.71 -4.79 4.05
CA VAL A 160 4.52 -5.56 5.27
C VAL A 160 5.76 -5.40 6.16
N SER A 161 5.55 -4.93 7.39
CA SER A 161 6.63 -4.63 8.34
C SER A 161 6.33 -5.25 9.71
N ASP A 162 7.36 -5.76 10.38
CA ASP A 162 7.32 -6.17 11.79
C ASP A 162 7.74 -5.04 12.76
N GLU A 163 8.06 -3.86 12.23
CA GLU A 163 8.47 -2.67 12.98
C GLU A 163 7.30 -1.72 13.28
N ILE A 164 6.09 -2.03 12.80
CA ILE A 164 4.89 -1.20 12.97
C ILE A 164 3.81 -2.01 13.68
N SER A 165 3.05 -1.38 14.57
CA SER A 165 1.99 -2.05 15.33
C SER A 165 0.59 -1.86 14.75
N GLU A 166 0.41 -0.87 13.87
CA GLU A 166 -0.86 -0.55 13.21
C GLU A 166 -0.65 -0.21 11.72
N PRO A 167 -1.63 -0.49 10.86
CA PRO A 167 -1.60 -0.08 9.46
C PRO A 167 -1.61 1.44 9.30
N TYR A 168 -0.99 1.92 8.22
CA TYR A 168 -1.10 3.32 7.81
C TYR A 168 -0.97 3.46 6.29
N VAL A 169 -1.26 4.65 5.80
CA VAL A 169 -1.06 5.02 4.40
C VAL A 169 -0.11 6.21 4.32
N GLU A 170 0.84 6.15 3.40
CA GLU A 170 1.76 7.24 3.06
C GLU A 170 1.58 7.67 1.61
N VAL A 171 1.50 8.97 1.38
CA VAL A 171 1.32 9.62 0.07
C VAL A 171 2.27 10.80 -0.07
N PRO A 172 2.50 11.36 -1.28
CA PRO A 172 3.34 12.54 -1.44
C PRO A 172 2.73 13.75 -0.71
N GLU A 173 3.57 14.71 -0.32
CA GLU A 173 3.07 15.98 0.20
C GLU A 173 2.28 16.74 -0.87
N GLY A 174 1.10 17.26 -0.48
CA GLY A 174 0.26 18.07 -1.37
C GLY A 174 -0.65 17.30 -2.34
N SER A 175 -0.67 15.96 -2.27
CA SER A 175 -1.68 15.11 -2.92
C SER A 175 -3.04 15.19 -2.22
#